data_AF-A0AAU5F3I0-F1
#
_entry.id   AF-A0AAU5F3I0-F1
#
_cell.length_a   1.000
_cell.length_b   1.000
_cell.length_c   1.000
_cell.angle_alpha   90.00
_cell.angle_beta   90.00
_cell.angle_gamma   90.00
#
_symmetry.space_group_name_H-M   'P 1'
#
loop_
_entity.id
_entity.type
_entity.pdbx_description
1 polymer ?
#
loop_
_entity_poly.entity_id
_entity_poly.type
_entity_poly.pdbx_seq_one_letter_code
_entity_poly.pdbx_strand_id
1 'polypeptide(L)' 'MIPGAAVAAIRAAVEEAQRNDLRRPEAVTEQVVEELAAQGWTITKEPEGPQLTAA' A
#
# COMPACT_ATOMS: atom_id res chain seq x y z
N MET A 1 -3.41 4.51 -15.39
CA MET A 1 -2.06 3.88 -15.50
C MET A 1 -1.26 4.32 -14.30
N ILE A 2 -0.70 3.38 -13.51
CA ILE A 2 0.17 3.71 -12.37
C ILE A 2 1.59 3.96 -12.94
N PRO A 3 2.27 5.05 -12.58
CA PRO A 3 3.65 5.29 -12.99
C PRO A 3 4.57 4.14 -12.57
N GLY A 4 5.50 3.72 -13.45
CA GLY A 4 6.43 2.62 -13.14
C GLY A 4 7.27 2.88 -11.88
N ALA A 5 7.62 4.14 -11.60
CA ALA A 5 8.30 4.54 -10.38
C ALA A 5 7.46 4.29 -9.11
N ALA A 6 6.14 4.52 -9.16
CA ALA A 6 5.25 4.24 -8.04
C ALA A 6 5.13 2.73 -7.80
N VAL A 7 5.08 1.91 -8.86
CA VAL A 7 5.09 0.44 -8.73
C VAL A 7 6.40 -0.05 -8.09
N ALA A 8 7.55 0.51 -8.49
CA ALA A 8 8.84 0.16 -7.93
C ALA A 8 8.94 0.52 -6.44
N ALA A 9 8.47 1.71 -6.04
CA ALA A 9 8.46 2.15 -4.64
C ALA A 9 7.57 1.26 -3.76
N ILE A 10 6.36 0.93 -4.22
CA ILE A 10 5.45 0.02 -3.49
C ILE A 10 6.09 -1.37 -3.33
N ARG A 11 6.73 -1.89 -4.38
CA ARG A 11 7.40 -3.20 -4.31
C ARG A 11 8.52 -3.21 -3.28
N ALA A 12 9.37 -2.19 -3.26
CA ALA A 12 10.46 -2.07 -2.30
C ALA A 12 9.93 -2.05 -0.86
N ALA A 13 8.86 -1.29 -0.61
CA ALA A 13 8.24 -1.21 0.72
C ALA A 13 7.59 -2.53 1.15
N VAL A 14 6.97 -3.27 0.21
CA VAL A 14 6.43 -4.61 0.50
C VAL A 14 7.54 -5.60 0.83
N GLU A 15 8.67 -5.55 0.12
CA GLU A 15 9.84 -6.39 0.39
C GLU A 15 10.45 -6.09 1.76
N GLU A 16 10.49 -4.82 2.19
CA GLU A 16 10.88 -4.42 3.54
C GLU A 16 9.90 -4.95 4.61
N ALA A 17 8.59 -4.78 4.40
CA ALA A 17 7.59 -5.31 5.33
C ALA A 17 7.71 -6.84 5.50
N GLN A 18 7.95 -7.58 4.42
CA GLN A 18 8.18 -9.02 4.47
C GLN A 18 9.49 -9.39 5.18
N ARG A 19 10.56 -8.61 5.03
CA ARG A 19 11.81 -8.78 5.79
C ARG A 19 11.61 -8.59 7.29
N ASN A 20 10.63 -7.80 7.70
CA ASN A 20 10.22 -7.60 9.09
C ASN A 20 9.18 -8.63 9.58
N ASP A 21 9.07 -9.77 8.88
CA ASP A 21 8.14 -10.88 9.18
C ASP A 21 6.65 -10.49 9.22
N LEU A 22 6.28 -9.34 8.62
CA LEU A 22 4.87 -8.99 8.43
C LEU A 22 4.27 -9.85 7.33
N ARG A 23 3.34 -10.73 7.72
CA ARG A 23 2.64 -11.65 6.79
C ARG A 23 1.16 -11.35 6.63
N ARG A 24 0.58 -10.57 7.55
CA ARG A 24 -0.82 -10.19 7.47
C ARG A 24 -0.98 -9.04 6.47
N PRO A 25 -1.90 -9.14 5.50
CA PRO A 25 -2.09 -8.10 4.48
C PRO A 25 -2.28 -6.70 5.06
N GLU A 26 -2.98 -6.59 6.18
CA GLU A 26 -3.27 -5.32 6.85
C GLU A 26 -1.99 -4.71 7.42
N ALA A 27 -1.16 -5.50 8.10
CA ALA A 27 0.09 -5.05 8.68
C ALA A 27 1.13 -4.68 7.61
N VAL A 28 1.17 -5.42 6.50
CA VAL A 28 2.02 -5.07 5.34
C VAL A 28 1.55 -3.75 4.73
N THR A 29 0.24 -3.56 4.60
CA THR A 29 -0.32 -2.33 4.03
C THR A 29 -0.01 -1.12 4.90
N GLU A 30 -0.19 -1.24 6.22
CA GLU A 30 0.14 -0.18 7.18
C GLU A 30 1.62 0.20 7.11
N GLN A 31 2.52 -0.79 7.14
CA GLN A 31 3.96 -0.57 7.01
C GLN A 31 4.34 0.13 5.69
N VAL A 32 3.75 -0.30 4.58
CA VAL A 32 4.01 0.30 3.25
C VAL A 32 3.53 1.75 3.22
N VAL A 33 2.37 2.04 3.82
CA VAL A 33 1.84 3.40 3.89
C VAL A 33 2.76 4.31 4.69
N GLU A 34 3.23 3.83 5.85
CA GLU A 34 4.17 4.58 6.69
C GLU A 34 5.50 4.84 5.98
N GLU A 35 6.07 3.84 5.32
CA GLU A 35 7.35 3.97 4.62
C GLU A 35 7.27 4.95 3.45
N LEU A 36 6.22 4.85 2.64
CA LEU A 36 6.02 5.78 1.52
C LEU A 36 5.73 7.20 2.03
N ALA A 37 4.99 7.36 3.13
CA ALA A 37 4.77 8.65 3.76
C ALA A 37 6.09 9.26 4.29
N ALA A 38 6.97 8.45 4.89
CA ALA A 38 8.30 8.89 5.34
C ALA A 38 9.20 9.35 4.18
N GLN A 39 8.98 8.81 2.97
CA GLN A 39 9.65 9.23 1.74
C GLN A 39 9.00 10.48 1.09
N GLY A 40 7.98 11.07 1.73
CA GLY A 40 7.29 12.28 1.27
C GLY A 40 6.15 12.05 0.29
N TRP A 41 5.66 10.81 0.16
CA TRP A 41 4.52 10.50 -0.68
C TRP A 41 3.20 10.80 0.03
N THR A 42 2.27 11.44 -0.68
CA THR A 42 0.89 11.59 -0.22
C THR A 42 0.08 10.38 -0.66
N ILE A 43 -0.51 9.68 0.30
CA ILE A 43 -1.32 8.48 0.06
C ILE A 43 -2.78 8.82 0.39
N THR A 44 -3.65 8.66 -0.59
CA THR A 44 -5.10 8.87 -0.45
C THR A 44 -5.81 7.56 -0.65
N LYS A 45 -6.65 7.16 0.32
CA LYS A 45 -7.62 6.09 0.12
C LYS A 45 -8.74 6.65 -0.76
N GLU A 46 -8.98 6.04 -1.92
CA GLU A 46 -10.20 6.36 -2.68
C GLU A 46 -11.42 5.99 -1.83
N PRO A 47 -12.46 6.84 -1.80
CA PRO A 47 -13.70 6.50 -1.13
C PRO A 47 -14.24 5.19 -1.71
N GLU A 48 -14.62 4.26 -0.84
CA GLU A 48 -15.25 3.02 -1.26
C GLU A 48 -16.55 3.37 -2.00
N GLY A 49 -16.54 3.23 -3.33
CA GLY A 49 -17.74 3.35 -4.15
C GLY A 49 -18.79 2.32 -3.69
N PRO A 50 -20.08 2.50 -4.06
CA PRO A 50 -21.18 1.69 -3.53
C PRO A 50 -20.84 0.20 -3.65
N GLN A 51 -20.74 -0.48 -2.52
CA GLN A 51 -20.65 -1.94 -2.47
C GLN A 51 -21.87 -2.45 -3.25
N LEU A 52 -21.63 -3.06 -4.41
CA LEU A 52 -22.64 -3.80 -5.13
C LEU A 52 -23.04 -4.97 -4.22
N THR A 53 -24.05 -4.75 -3.37
CA THR A 53 -24.75 -5.81 -2.66
C THR A 53 -25.38 -6.67 -3.74
N ALA A 54 -24.78 -7.82 -4.05
CA ALA A 54 -25.42 -8.84 -4.86
C ALA A 54 -26.75 -9.19 -4.17
N ALA A 55 -27.83 -9.04 -4.92
CA ALA A 55 -29.21 -9.26 -4.51
C ALA A 55 -29.49 -10.73 -4.17
#